data_AF-A0A432QJS2-F1
#
_entry.id   AF-A0A432QJS2-F1
#
_cell.length_a   1.000
_cell.length_b   1.000
_cell.length_c   1.000
_cell.angle_alpha   90.00
_cell.angle_beta   90.00
_cell.angle_gamma   90.00
#
_symmetry.space_group_name_H-M   'P 1'
#
loop_
_entity.id
_entity.type
_entity.pdbx_description
1 polymer ?
#
loop_
_entity_poly.entity_id
_entity_poly.type
_entity_poly.pdbx_seq_one_letter_code
_entity_poly.pdbx_strand_id
1 'polypeptide(L)'
;MKKQQQQELESFLDQWQETSGKTKEVFVHFKACLSEKEGVALDFVSRPGVTYSLRASSFNQKDKSVFVMVDVIEDSPRWLSICFYEKMVTDPEKRGDSVPGGLQGENAVCFDLEERDETLIDYIEIRLDEAWNAAGDGV
;
A
#
# COMPACT_ATOMS: atom_id res chain seq x y z
N MET A 1 14.12 -2.65 2.54
CA MET A 1 14.10 -3.30 1.22
C MET A 1 15.45 -3.88 0.84
N LYS A 2 15.49 -5.10 0.29
CA LYS A 2 16.73 -5.72 -0.19
C LYS A 2 17.15 -5.12 -1.53
N LYS A 3 18.44 -5.16 -1.86
CA LYS A 3 19.00 -4.61 -3.12
C LYS A 3 18.31 -5.14 -4.38
N GLN A 4 18.03 -6.45 -4.43
CA GLN A 4 17.36 -7.08 -5.57
C GLN A 4 15.93 -6.53 -5.77
N GLN A 5 15.15 -6.42 -4.69
CA GLN A 5 13.79 -5.87 -4.73
C GLN A 5 13.79 -4.38 -5.12
N GLN A 6 14.80 -3.62 -4.68
CA GLN A 6 14.96 -2.22 -5.07
C GLN A 6 15.19 -2.09 -6.59
N GLN A 7 16.04 -2.95 -7.18
CA GLN A 7 16.29 -2.96 -8.62
C GLN A 7 15.06 -3.40 -9.42
N GLU A 8 14.29 -4.37 -8.91
CA GLU A 8 13.02 -4.79 -9.49
C GLU A 8 11.97 -3.67 -9.46
N LEU A 9 11.88 -2.94 -8.35
CA LEU A 9 11.00 -1.79 -8.19
C LEU A 9 11.36 -0.67 -9.17
N GLU A 10 12.65 -0.33 -9.27
CA GLU A 10 13.14 0.67 -10.23
C GLU A 10 12.81 0.26 -11.67
N SER A 11 13.10 -0.99 -12.04
CA SER A 11 12.80 -1.51 -13.37
C SER A 11 11.29 -1.49 -13.67
N PHE A 12 10.46 -1.84 -12.69
CA PHE A 12 9.01 -1.79 -12.79
C PHE A 12 8.50 -0.36 -13.01
N LEU A 13 9.03 0.60 -12.24
CA LEU A 13 8.66 2.01 -12.37
C LEU A 13 9.12 2.59 -13.71
N ASP A 14 10.29 2.22 -14.23
CA ASP A 14 10.77 2.68 -15.54
C ASP A 14 9.88 2.19 -16.69
N GLN A 15 9.35 0.96 -16.57
CA GLN A 15 8.44 0.37 -17.57
C GLN A 15 7.00 0.86 -17.45
N TRP A 16 6.58 1.33 -16.26
CA TRP A 16 5.24 1.85 -16.06
C TRP A 16 5.08 3.20 -16.79
N GLN A 17 4.34 3.18 -17.90
CA GLN A 17 3.92 4.38 -18.61
C GLN A 17 2.78 5.08 -17.86
N GLU A 18 2.96 6.36 -17.57
CA GLU A 18 1.95 7.13 -16.87
C GLU A 18 0.72 7.37 -17.76
N THR A 19 -0.46 7.40 -17.14
CA THR A 19 -1.74 7.67 -17.82
C THR A 19 -2.34 8.98 -17.33
N SER A 20 -3.46 9.41 -17.92
CA SER A 20 -4.19 10.58 -17.41
C SER A 20 -4.66 10.42 -15.96
N GLY A 21 -4.87 9.17 -15.51
CA GLY A 21 -5.22 8.84 -14.13
C GLY A 21 -4.07 9.00 -13.14
N LYS A 22 -2.82 9.18 -13.60
CA LYS A 22 -1.65 9.45 -12.74
C LYS A 22 -1.39 8.42 -11.63
N THR A 23 -1.78 7.17 -11.84
CA THR A 23 -1.70 6.13 -10.80
C THR A 23 -0.26 5.74 -10.46
N LYS A 24 0.71 5.93 -11.37
CA LYS A 24 2.14 5.76 -11.04
C LYS A 24 2.64 6.86 -10.11
N GLU A 25 2.28 8.12 -10.33
CA GLU A 25 2.57 9.22 -9.40
C GLU A 25 2.04 8.91 -7.99
N VAL A 26 0.80 8.41 -7.88
CA VAL A 26 0.18 8.04 -6.60
C VAL A 26 0.91 6.88 -5.92
N PHE A 27 1.33 5.87 -6.67
CA PHE A 27 2.13 4.77 -6.12
C PHE A 27 3.47 5.27 -5.56
N VAL A 28 4.16 6.14 -6.31
CA VAL A 28 5.43 6.74 -5.88
C VAL A 28 5.23 7.59 -4.62
N HIS A 29 4.11 8.30 -4.53
CA HIS A 29 3.72 9.09 -3.37
C HIS A 29 3.55 8.23 -2.11
N PHE A 30 2.75 7.17 -2.15
CA PHE A 30 2.60 6.27 -1.00
C PHE A 30 3.90 5.56 -0.62
N LYS A 31 4.73 5.19 -1.60
CA LYS A 31 6.08 4.67 -1.34
C LYS A 31 6.93 5.68 -0.57
N ALA A 32 6.89 6.96 -0.93
CA ALA A 32 7.62 8.02 -0.23
C ALA A 32 7.11 8.20 1.19
N CYS A 33 5.79 8.36 1.37
CA CYS A 33 5.13 8.46 2.68
C CYS A 33 5.55 7.30 3.63
N LEU A 34 5.51 6.06 3.14
CA LEU A 34 5.89 4.90 3.93
C LEU A 34 7.41 4.80 4.20
N SER A 35 8.26 5.33 3.32
CA SER A 35 9.71 5.34 3.50
C SER A 35 10.17 6.34 4.56
N GLU A 36 9.36 7.37 4.83
CA GLU A 36 9.65 8.41 5.82
C GLU A 36 9.27 8.01 7.25
N LYS A 37 8.49 6.93 7.41
CA LYS A 37 8.07 6.44 8.73
C LYS A 37 9.21 5.73 9.44
N GLU A 38 9.48 6.15 10.67
CA GLU A 38 10.48 5.50 11.52
C GLU A 38 10.09 4.05 11.82
N GLY A 39 11.07 3.15 11.87
CA GLY A 39 10.81 1.75 12.18
C GLY A 39 10.14 0.94 11.06
N VAL A 40 9.92 1.53 9.87
CA VAL A 40 9.28 0.84 8.75
C VAL A 40 10.30 0.19 7.82
N ALA A 41 10.07 -1.09 7.51
CA ALA A 41 10.70 -1.79 6.41
C ALA A 41 9.74 -1.99 5.25
N LEU A 42 10.20 -1.60 4.06
CA LEU A 42 9.53 -1.87 2.80
C LEU A 42 10.08 -3.11 2.12
N ASP A 43 9.17 -3.92 1.58
CA ASP A 43 9.43 -5.01 0.67
C ASP A 43 8.62 -4.81 -0.62
N PHE A 44 9.28 -4.96 -1.76
CA PHE A 44 8.60 -5.03 -3.05
C PHE A 44 8.49 -6.50 -3.47
N VAL A 45 7.29 -6.93 -3.84
CA VAL A 45 7.02 -8.30 -4.31
C VAL A 45 6.45 -8.24 -5.71
N SER A 46 7.29 -8.55 -6.69
CA SER A 46 6.89 -8.64 -8.08
C SER A 46 6.37 -10.05 -8.40
N ARG A 47 5.13 -10.13 -8.89
CA ARG A 47 4.56 -11.34 -9.49
C ARG A 47 3.90 -10.96 -10.82
N PRO A 48 4.67 -10.84 -11.91
CA PRO A 48 4.14 -10.41 -13.21
C PRO A 48 2.97 -11.30 -13.66
N GLY A 49 1.88 -10.68 -14.11
CA GLY A 49 0.64 -11.37 -14.47
C GLY A 49 -0.26 -11.72 -13.29
N VAL A 50 0.14 -11.36 -12.06
CA VAL A 50 -0.68 -11.52 -10.84
C VAL A 50 -0.88 -10.17 -10.16
N THR A 51 0.20 -9.57 -9.64
CA THR A 51 0.20 -8.22 -9.03
C THR A 51 1.63 -7.82 -8.67
N TYR A 52 1.87 -6.52 -8.54
CA TYR A 52 3.06 -5.97 -7.89
C TYR A 52 2.66 -5.35 -6.56
N SER A 53 3.24 -5.84 -5.47
CA SER A 53 2.89 -5.38 -4.12
C SER A 53 4.04 -4.59 -3.51
N LEU A 54 3.79 -3.36 -3.06
CA LEU A 54 4.63 -2.70 -2.06
C LEU A 54 4.06 -3.00 -0.68
N ARG A 55 4.87 -3.62 0.18
CA ARG A 55 4.46 -4.08 1.51
C ARG A 55 5.24 -3.32 2.56
N ALA A 56 4.55 -2.76 3.54
CA ALA A 56 5.17 -2.10 4.68
C ALA A 56 4.97 -2.91 5.95
N SER A 57 6.03 -3.03 6.72
CA SER A 57 6.08 -3.73 8.00
C SER A 57 6.78 -2.85 9.02
N SER A 58 6.37 -2.93 10.29
CA SER A 58 7.06 -2.26 11.39
C SER A 58 8.05 -3.23 12.05
N PHE A 59 9.19 -2.72 12.51
CA PHE A 59 10.15 -3.49 13.32
C PHE A 59 9.60 -3.93 14.68
N ASN A 60 8.58 -3.23 15.19
CA ASN A 60 7.93 -3.54 16.46
C ASN A 60 6.72 -4.48 16.29
N GLN A 61 6.38 -4.82 15.05
CA GLN A 61 5.27 -5.71 14.75
C GLN A 61 5.59 -7.16 15.16
N LYS A 62 4.73 -7.76 15.99
CA LYS A 62 4.96 -9.10 16.56
C LYS A 62 4.20 -10.22 15.84
N ASP A 63 2.95 -9.96 15.47
CA ASP A 63 2.02 -11.03 15.09
C ASP A 63 1.70 -11.05 13.58
N LYS A 64 1.93 -9.94 12.88
CA LYS A 64 1.62 -9.78 11.46
C LYS A 64 2.92 -9.59 10.68
N SER A 65 2.91 -9.85 9.38
CA SER A 65 4.10 -9.62 8.54
C SER A 65 4.11 -8.28 7.80
N VAL A 66 2.96 -7.59 7.72
CA VAL A 66 2.79 -6.23 7.16
C VAL A 66 1.76 -5.45 7.98
N PHE A 67 1.66 -4.13 7.84
CA PHE A 67 0.51 -3.35 8.32
C PHE A 67 -0.31 -2.73 7.18
N VAL A 68 0.31 -2.58 5.99
CA VAL A 68 -0.37 -2.18 4.75
C VAL A 68 0.27 -2.87 3.55
N MET A 69 -0.54 -3.12 2.52
CA MET A 69 -0.10 -3.55 1.20
C MET A 69 -0.68 -2.60 0.14
N VAL A 70 0.19 -2.00 -0.66
CA VAL A 70 -0.16 -1.19 -1.82
C VAL A 70 0.06 -2.07 -3.05
N ASP A 71 -1.02 -2.65 -3.57
CA ASP A 71 -1.00 -3.49 -4.76
C ASP A 71 -1.21 -2.66 -6.02
N VAL A 72 -0.45 -2.96 -7.06
CA VAL A 72 -0.66 -2.47 -8.41
C VAL A 72 -1.36 -3.55 -9.21
N ILE A 73 -2.59 -3.25 -9.62
CA ILE A 73 -3.40 -4.14 -10.45
C ILE A 73 -3.07 -3.87 -11.91
N GLU A 74 -2.75 -4.93 -12.64
CA GLU A 74 -2.21 -4.86 -14.02
C GLU A 74 -3.27 -4.73 -15.11
N ASP A 75 -4.45 -4.19 -14.78
CA ASP A 75 -5.44 -3.80 -15.78
C ASP A 75 -4.91 -2.63 -16.65
N SER A 76 -5.69 -2.27 -17.68
CA SER A 76 -5.35 -1.19 -18.61
C SER A 76 -6.45 -0.12 -18.61
N PRO A 77 -6.26 1.03 -17.91
CA PRO A 77 -5.04 1.46 -17.20
C PRO A 77 -4.82 0.72 -15.87
N ARG A 78 -3.56 0.72 -15.40
CA ARG A 78 -3.20 0.18 -14.07
C ARG A 78 -3.82 1.02 -12.97
N TRP A 79 -4.27 0.37 -11.90
CA TRP A 79 -4.86 1.00 -10.73
C TRP A 79 -4.27 0.44 -9.44
N LEU A 80 -4.53 1.09 -8.30
CA LEU A 80 -3.97 0.71 -7.00
C LEU A 80 -5.05 0.20 -6.06
N SER A 81 -4.76 -0.88 -5.34
CA SER A 81 -5.56 -1.30 -4.18
C SER A 81 -4.71 -1.22 -2.93
N ILE A 82 -5.11 -0.38 -1.97
CA ILE A 82 -4.39 -0.15 -0.72
C ILE A 82 -5.15 -0.86 0.40
N CYS A 83 -4.63 -2.00 0.84
CA CYS A 83 -5.29 -2.84 1.83
C CYS A 83 -4.63 -2.75 3.20
N PHE A 84 -5.46 -2.56 4.22
CA PHE A 84 -5.11 -2.60 5.64
C PHE A 84 -5.85 -3.74 6.32
N TYR A 85 -5.33 -4.23 7.43
CA TYR A 85 -6.14 -5.09 8.30
C TYR A 85 -7.28 -4.26 8.90
N GLU A 86 -8.51 -4.77 8.83
CA GLU A 86 -9.72 -4.06 9.29
C GLU A 86 -9.60 -3.56 10.74
N LYS A 87 -8.85 -4.28 11.59
CA LYS A 87 -8.66 -3.94 13.01
C LYS A 87 -7.58 -2.88 13.27
N MET A 88 -6.81 -2.47 12.25
CA MET A 88 -5.68 -1.55 12.41
C MET A 88 -6.00 -0.12 11.97
N VAL A 89 -7.13 0.08 11.31
CA VAL A 89 -7.55 1.39 10.82
C VAL A 89 -9.04 1.59 11.05
N THR A 90 -9.46 2.84 11.00
CA THR A 90 -10.86 3.24 10.95
C THR A 90 -11.25 3.63 9.53
N ASP A 91 -12.51 3.42 9.17
CA ASP A 91 -13.07 3.94 7.92
C ASP A 91 -14.41 4.64 8.19
N PRO A 92 -14.42 5.79 8.89
CA PRO A 92 -15.64 6.49 9.28
C PRO A 92 -16.49 6.95 8.09
N GLU A 93 -15.86 7.30 6.97
CA GLU A 93 -16.53 7.73 5.75
C GLU A 93 -16.96 6.57 4.85
N LYS A 94 -16.60 5.32 5.21
CA LYS A 94 -16.90 4.10 4.45
C LYS A 94 -16.41 4.20 3.00
N ARG A 95 -15.20 4.72 2.81
CA ARG A 95 -14.58 4.88 1.49
C ARG A 95 -13.88 3.62 1.02
N GLY A 96 -13.60 2.69 1.92
CA GLY A 96 -12.96 1.42 1.61
C GLY A 96 -13.96 0.27 1.56
N ASP A 97 -13.60 -0.74 0.79
CA ASP A 97 -14.37 -1.98 0.70
C ASP A 97 -13.92 -2.97 1.77
N SER A 98 -14.89 -3.58 2.45
CA SER A 98 -14.63 -4.68 3.37
C SER A 98 -14.33 -5.96 2.60
N VAL A 99 -13.13 -6.49 2.76
CA VAL A 99 -12.65 -7.69 2.06
C VAL A 99 -12.35 -8.81 3.07
N PRO A 100 -13.28 -9.76 3.28
CA PRO A 100 -13.06 -10.90 4.17
C PRO A 100 -11.87 -11.74 3.72
N GLY A 101 -10.91 -11.99 4.62
CA GLY A 101 -9.67 -12.69 4.30
C GLY A 101 -8.73 -11.94 3.33
N GLY A 102 -8.99 -10.67 3.04
CA GLY A 102 -8.31 -9.90 1.99
C GLY A 102 -6.83 -9.63 2.24
N LEU A 103 -6.36 -9.60 3.49
CA LEU A 103 -4.95 -9.36 3.80
C LEU A 103 -4.38 -10.53 4.60
N GLN A 104 -3.59 -11.36 3.92
CA GLN A 104 -2.92 -12.53 4.50
C GLN A 104 -3.87 -13.50 5.23
N GLY A 105 -5.11 -13.62 4.75
CA GLY A 105 -6.13 -14.50 5.33
C GLY A 105 -6.94 -13.87 6.46
N GLU A 106 -6.67 -12.62 6.84
CA GLU A 106 -7.50 -11.84 7.76
C GLU A 106 -8.35 -10.81 7.01
N ASN A 107 -9.43 -10.36 7.66
CA ASN A 107 -10.28 -9.31 7.10
C ASN A 107 -9.50 -8.02 6.89
N ALA A 108 -9.78 -7.40 5.76
CA ALA A 108 -9.15 -6.16 5.33
C ALA A 108 -10.19 -5.10 4.99
N VAL A 109 -9.74 -3.85 5.02
CA VAL A 109 -10.36 -2.76 4.30
C VAL A 109 -9.41 -2.33 3.19
N CYS A 110 -9.91 -2.27 1.96
CA CYS A 110 -9.12 -1.93 0.78
C CYS A 110 -9.67 -0.67 0.12
N PHE A 111 -8.78 0.22 -0.29
CA PHE A 111 -9.12 1.47 -0.98
C PHE A 111 -8.57 1.41 -2.40
N ASP A 112 -9.47 1.53 -3.37
CA ASP A 112 -9.12 1.41 -4.79
C ASP A 112 -8.96 2.80 -5.42
N LEU A 113 -7.85 3.01 -6.11
CA LEU A 113 -7.48 4.26 -6.79
C LEU A 113 -7.22 3.97 -8.28
N GLU A 114 -8.26 4.17 -9.09
CA GLU A 114 -8.20 4.10 -10.56
C GLU A 114 -7.61 5.39 -11.18
N GLU A 115 -7.70 6.50 -10.46
CA GLU A 115 -7.12 7.79 -10.81
C GLU A 115 -6.67 8.56 -9.56
N ARG A 116 -5.88 9.61 -9.78
CA ARG A 116 -5.40 10.49 -8.72
C ARG A 116 -6.54 11.34 -8.17
N ASP A 117 -6.97 10.99 -6.97
CA ASP A 117 -7.91 11.74 -6.14
C ASP A 117 -7.20 12.20 -4.87
N GLU A 118 -6.88 13.49 -4.79
CA GLU A 118 -6.20 14.08 -3.62
C GLU A 118 -6.99 13.86 -2.33
N THR A 119 -8.33 13.87 -2.40
CA THR A 119 -9.18 13.69 -1.21
C THR A 119 -9.06 12.26 -0.69
N LEU A 120 -9.04 11.29 -1.59
CA LEU A 120 -8.87 9.88 -1.21
C LEU A 120 -7.43 9.57 -0.81
N ILE A 121 -6.43 10.24 -1.41
CA ILE A 121 -5.02 10.13 -1.01
C ILE A 121 -4.82 10.65 0.42
N ASP A 122 -5.28 11.87 0.72
CA ASP A 122 -5.26 12.43 2.07
C ASP A 122 -5.98 11.51 3.06
N TYR A 123 -7.09 10.92 2.63
CA TYR A 123 -7.82 9.96 3.43
C TYR A 123 -7.00 8.69 3.68
N ILE A 124 -6.34 8.12 2.68
CA ILE A 124 -5.54 6.90 2.86
C ILE A 124 -4.30 7.18 3.73
N GLU A 125 -3.69 8.36 3.64
CA GLU A 125 -2.54 8.72 4.47
C GLU A 125 -2.81 8.68 5.97
N ILE A 126 -3.96 9.21 6.41
CA ILE A 126 -4.35 9.11 7.83
C ILE A 126 -4.51 7.63 8.24
N ARG A 127 -4.95 6.75 7.33
CA ARG A 127 -5.04 5.30 7.57
C ARG A 127 -3.67 4.62 7.56
N LEU A 128 -2.71 5.12 6.78
CA LEU A 128 -1.30 4.71 6.88
C LEU A 128 -0.74 5.04 8.28
N ASP A 129 -1.06 6.21 8.83
CA ASP A 129 -0.67 6.60 10.19
C ASP A 129 -1.33 5.71 11.26
N GLU A 130 -2.64 5.48 11.18
CA GLU A 130 -3.36 4.60 12.10
C GLU A 130 -2.77 3.18 12.09
N ALA A 131 -2.54 2.61 10.91
CA ALA A 131 -1.99 1.27 10.77
C ALA A 131 -0.55 1.18 11.28
N TRP A 132 0.28 2.17 10.98
CA TRP A 132 1.65 2.25 11.49
C TRP A 132 1.67 2.35 13.02
N ASN A 133 0.80 3.19 13.60
CA ASN A 133 0.67 3.32 15.04
C ASN A 133 0.23 1.99 15.69
N ALA A 134 -0.78 1.34 15.12
CA ALA A 134 -1.29 0.05 15.57
C ALA A 134 -0.26 -1.09 15.43
N ALA A 135 0.70 -0.97 14.52
CA ALA A 135 1.78 -1.95 14.33
C ALA A 135 2.81 -1.96 15.47
N GLY A 136 2.75 -0.99 16.39
CA GLY A 136 3.61 -0.90 17.56
C GLY A 136 4.59 0.28 17.56
N ASP A 137 4.47 1.18 16.57
CA ASP A 137 5.33 2.37 16.45
C ASP A 137 4.62 3.68 16.80
N GLY A 138 3.33 3.61 17.17
CA GLY A 138 2.57 4.78 17.60
C GLY A 138 2.84 5.09 19.06
N VAL A 139 3.59 6.16 19.30
CA VAL A 139 3.75 6.77 20.63
C VAL A 139 2.40 7.27 21.15
#